data_AF-A0A2E4M786-F1
#
_entry.id   AF-A0A2E4M786-F1
#
_cell.length_a   1.000
_cell.length_b   1.000
_cell.length_c   1.000
_cell.angle_alpha   90.00
_cell.angle_beta   90.00
_cell.angle_gamma   90.00
#
_symmetry.space_group_name_H-M   'P 1'
#
loop_
_entity.id
_entity.type
_entity.pdbx_description
1 polymer ?
#
loop_
_entity_poly.entity_id
_entity_poly.type
_entity_poly.pdbx_seq_one_letter_code
_entity_poly.pdbx_strand_id
1 'polypeptide(L)'
;MQHIYGISTIKELQSFDPMDSTQLRVAGYFKPGDGGGGDFYWQEDATDDPDNGLVFRSRSRQHGRWRRILSGVQDIRFFGAFSASGDVSKQFQSALNACKQGGSLYIPSGHYTISRPLEVYQGTSITGDGLLSEIHYNGERGTACWNAAQRSPSTSMSFRRLNTLVHNQHTYAFRLTGMSYSRFDSLFVHLRAVNTSAYYGPSNGESPYYNVFINCHASGPGSDSNGCVGFDWGAHDDGDLAPNANQVFGGHINSVDIAVRCQGTGNIFHGQVFEMVNVGYEFDLPAKRYTAVQQGISNDVFGLYSEYAKIVFHQKHPTCYFVAQTSMVTGHDKMLEAKSKDNCVLLSSHSGQLPMNRSFFQKAVEFNPLEFD
;
A
#
# COMPACT_ATOMS: atom_id res chain seq x y z
N MET A 1 -27.85 -40.62 -11.37
CA MET A 1 -26.58 -39.86 -11.36
C MET A 1 -26.84 -38.55 -12.07
N GLN A 2 -26.76 -37.42 -11.38
CA GLN A 2 -26.74 -36.12 -12.06
C GLN A 2 -25.39 -36.02 -12.76
N HIS A 3 -25.39 -36.14 -14.09
CA HIS A 3 -24.19 -35.93 -14.88
C HIS A 3 -23.93 -34.43 -14.92
N ILE A 4 -22.81 -33.98 -14.34
CA ILE A 4 -22.37 -32.59 -14.51
C ILE A 4 -21.85 -32.48 -15.95
N TYR A 5 -22.47 -31.62 -16.74
CA TYR A 5 -22.05 -31.36 -18.12
C TYR A 5 -20.79 -30.48 -18.11
N GLY A 6 -19.75 -30.94 -18.80
CA GLY A 6 -18.44 -30.28 -18.83
C GLY A 6 -18.22 -29.51 -20.13
N ILE A 7 -17.74 -28.27 -20.03
CA ILE A 7 -17.35 -27.43 -21.16
C ILE A 7 -15.95 -26.82 -20.93
N SER A 8 -15.33 -26.34 -22.00
CA SER A 8 -13.91 -25.97 -21.98
C SER A 8 -13.64 -24.57 -21.46
N THR A 9 -14.48 -23.60 -21.83
CA THR A 9 -14.20 -22.16 -21.62
C THR A 9 -15.43 -21.35 -21.21
N ILE A 10 -15.20 -20.17 -20.65
CA ILE A 10 -16.28 -19.20 -20.34
C ILE A 10 -16.99 -18.73 -21.61
N LYS A 11 -16.29 -18.68 -22.76
CA LYS A 11 -16.92 -18.38 -24.04
C LYS A 11 -17.98 -19.43 -24.41
N GLU A 12 -17.69 -20.72 -24.18
CA GLU A 12 -18.67 -21.80 -24.35
C GLU A 12 -19.82 -21.69 -23.35
N LEU A 13 -19.54 -21.35 -22.08
CA LEU A 13 -20.56 -21.14 -21.05
C LEU A 13 -21.57 -20.06 -21.50
N GLN A 14 -21.06 -18.93 -22.00
CA GLN A 14 -21.89 -17.84 -22.49
C GLN A 14 -22.73 -18.25 -23.71
N SER A 15 -22.33 -19.25 -24.50
CA SER A 15 -23.08 -19.71 -25.67
C SER A 15 -23.99 -20.91 -25.38
N PHE A 16 -23.85 -21.56 -24.22
CA PHE A 16 -24.64 -22.74 -23.83
C PHE A 16 -26.12 -22.37 -23.58
N ASP A 17 -27.07 -23.19 -24.04
CA ASP A 17 -28.48 -23.02 -23.67
C ASP A 17 -28.73 -23.64 -22.29
N PRO A 18 -29.04 -22.83 -21.25
CA PRO A 18 -29.28 -23.36 -19.90
C PRO A 18 -30.45 -24.35 -19.81
N MET A 19 -31.29 -24.50 -20.84
CA MET A 19 -32.30 -25.55 -20.88
C MET A 19 -31.74 -26.95 -21.14
N ASP A 20 -30.55 -27.05 -21.76
CA ASP A 20 -29.88 -28.34 -21.96
C ASP A 20 -29.28 -28.88 -20.65
N SER A 21 -28.84 -27.97 -19.78
CA SER A 21 -28.45 -28.25 -18.39
C SER A 21 -28.39 -26.94 -17.60
N THR A 22 -28.94 -26.91 -16.40
CA THR A 22 -28.85 -25.74 -15.50
C THR A 22 -27.61 -25.75 -14.61
N GLN A 23 -26.77 -26.80 -14.70
CA GLN A 23 -25.51 -26.91 -13.96
C GLN A 23 -24.38 -27.39 -14.86
N LEU A 24 -23.24 -26.72 -14.80
CA LEU A 24 -22.10 -26.94 -15.68
C LEU A 24 -20.78 -26.86 -14.92
N ARG A 25 -19.76 -27.59 -15.41
CA ARG A 25 -18.36 -27.39 -15.04
C ARG A 25 -17.58 -26.84 -16.22
N VAL A 26 -16.85 -25.75 -15.99
CA VAL A 26 -16.01 -25.08 -16.99
C VAL A 26 -14.54 -25.34 -16.66
N ALA A 27 -13.77 -25.83 -17.63
CA ALA A 27 -12.37 -26.21 -17.41
C ALA A 27 -11.40 -25.01 -17.26
N GLY A 28 -11.75 -23.83 -17.80
CA GLY A 28 -10.93 -22.61 -17.72
C GLY A 28 -11.67 -21.36 -18.18
N TYR A 29 -11.05 -20.17 -18.03
CA TYR A 29 -11.65 -18.93 -18.52
C TYR A 29 -11.51 -18.80 -20.04
N PHE A 30 -10.26 -18.77 -20.52
CA PHE A 30 -9.92 -18.70 -21.94
C PHE A 30 -9.51 -20.06 -22.51
N LYS A 31 -8.89 -20.92 -21.69
CA LYS A 31 -8.45 -22.27 -22.10
C LYS A 31 -8.53 -23.25 -20.93
N PRO A 32 -8.80 -24.54 -21.16
CA PRO A 32 -8.80 -25.54 -20.10
C PRO A 32 -7.55 -25.48 -19.23
N GLY A 33 -7.74 -25.51 -17.91
CA GLY A 33 -6.64 -25.56 -16.93
C GLY A 33 -5.97 -24.22 -16.62
N ASP A 34 -6.45 -23.09 -17.16
CA ASP A 34 -5.87 -21.76 -16.84
C ASP A 34 -6.19 -21.28 -15.40
N GLY A 35 -7.08 -21.98 -14.69
CA GLY A 35 -7.49 -21.68 -13.32
C GLY A 35 -8.65 -20.70 -13.20
N GLY A 36 -9.17 -20.17 -14.32
CA GLY A 36 -10.34 -19.30 -14.34
C GLY A 36 -11.68 -20.03 -14.55
N GLY A 37 -11.65 -21.36 -14.68
CA GLY A 37 -12.82 -22.23 -14.75
C GLY A 37 -13.50 -22.44 -13.39
N GLY A 38 -14.48 -23.33 -13.31
CA GLY A 38 -15.23 -23.60 -12.07
C GLY A 38 -16.59 -24.24 -12.32
N ASP A 39 -17.38 -24.38 -11.26
CA ASP A 39 -18.74 -24.90 -11.34
C ASP A 39 -19.74 -23.73 -11.39
N PHE A 40 -20.80 -23.89 -12.19
CA PHE A 40 -21.78 -22.85 -12.48
C PHE A 40 -23.19 -23.39 -12.42
N TYR A 41 -24.13 -22.55 -12.02
CA TYR A 41 -25.56 -22.81 -12.15
C TYR A 41 -26.28 -21.68 -12.88
N TRP A 42 -27.36 -22.02 -13.56
CA TRP A 42 -28.25 -21.07 -14.19
C TRP A 42 -29.27 -20.54 -13.19
N GLN A 43 -29.42 -19.22 -13.15
CA GLN A 43 -30.46 -18.54 -12.40
C GLN A 43 -31.35 -17.75 -13.37
N GLU A 44 -32.56 -18.23 -13.61
CA GLU A 44 -33.46 -17.73 -14.66
C GLU A 44 -34.00 -16.32 -14.40
N ASP A 45 -34.25 -15.98 -13.13
CA ASP A 45 -34.80 -14.70 -12.69
C ASP A 45 -33.72 -13.63 -12.45
N ALA A 46 -32.43 -13.99 -12.57
CA ALA A 46 -31.34 -13.06 -12.29
C ALA A 46 -31.27 -11.92 -13.32
N THR A 47 -31.27 -10.70 -12.80
CA THR A 47 -31.18 -9.47 -13.59
C THR A 47 -29.86 -8.71 -13.39
N ASP A 48 -29.01 -9.17 -12.46
CA ASP A 48 -27.72 -8.55 -12.12
C ASP A 48 -26.87 -8.23 -13.36
N ASP A 49 -26.14 -7.12 -13.35
CA ASP A 49 -25.18 -6.84 -14.42
C ASP A 49 -24.04 -7.86 -14.38
N PRO A 50 -23.59 -8.37 -15.55
CA PRO A 50 -22.49 -9.33 -15.58
C PRO A 50 -21.17 -8.64 -15.17
N ASP A 51 -20.52 -9.17 -14.14
CA ASP A 51 -19.16 -8.78 -13.74
C ASP A 51 -18.09 -9.52 -14.56
N ASN A 52 -18.49 -10.52 -15.34
CA ASN A 52 -17.65 -11.44 -16.11
C ASN A 52 -16.63 -12.19 -15.22
N GLY A 53 -17.00 -12.46 -13.97
CA GLY A 53 -16.24 -13.32 -13.07
C GLY A 53 -17.08 -14.23 -12.19
N LEU A 54 -18.08 -13.69 -11.51
CA LEU A 54 -19.05 -14.45 -10.72
C LEU A 54 -20.41 -14.55 -11.41
N VAL A 55 -20.75 -13.57 -12.24
CA VAL A 55 -22.01 -13.43 -12.95
C VAL A 55 -21.73 -13.25 -14.44
N PHE A 56 -22.23 -14.18 -15.24
CA PHE A 56 -22.07 -14.16 -16.70
C PHE A 56 -23.43 -14.11 -17.39
N ARG A 57 -23.53 -13.23 -18.38
CA ARG A 57 -24.70 -13.17 -19.27
C ARG A 57 -24.65 -14.31 -20.28
N SER A 58 -25.79 -14.96 -20.51
CA SER A 58 -25.96 -15.89 -21.62
C SER A 58 -26.15 -15.13 -22.95
N ARG A 59 -25.62 -15.70 -24.04
CA ARG A 59 -25.84 -15.26 -25.42
C ARG A 59 -27.00 -16.02 -26.08
N SER A 60 -27.45 -17.12 -25.48
CA SER A 60 -28.60 -17.92 -25.94
C SER A 60 -29.93 -17.46 -25.33
N ARG A 61 -29.89 -16.75 -24.19
CA ARG A 61 -31.08 -16.26 -23.47
C ARG A 61 -30.97 -14.76 -23.19
N GLN A 62 -32.09 -14.03 -23.31
CA GLN A 62 -32.15 -12.58 -23.00
C GLN A 62 -32.24 -12.29 -21.49
N HIS A 63 -32.82 -13.21 -20.73
CA HIS A 63 -33.00 -13.11 -19.27
C HIS A 63 -32.22 -14.20 -18.55
N GLY A 64 -31.97 -14.01 -17.25
CA GLY A 64 -31.20 -14.91 -16.40
C GLY A 64 -29.69 -14.75 -16.50
N ARG A 65 -28.98 -15.41 -15.58
CA ARG A 65 -27.51 -15.38 -15.47
C ARG A 65 -26.93 -16.74 -15.14
N TRP A 66 -25.74 -17.01 -15.69
CA TRP A 66 -24.86 -18.03 -15.16
C TRP A 66 -24.15 -17.46 -13.93
N ARG A 67 -24.26 -18.16 -12.80
CA ARG A 67 -23.59 -17.80 -11.56
C ARG A 67 -22.54 -18.83 -11.20
N ARG A 68 -21.33 -18.36 -10.92
CA ARG A 68 -20.24 -19.18 -10.40
C ARG A 68 -20.60 -19.66 -8.99
N ILE A 69 -20.46 -20.95 -8.75
CA ILE A 69 -20.52 -21.52 -7.41
C ILE A 69 -19.16 -21.26 -6.75
N LEU A 70 -19.16 -20.44 -5.71
CA LEU A 70 -17.94 -20.09 -4.99
C LEU A 70 -17.62 -21.11 -3.89
N SER A 71 -16.36 -21.49 -3.79
CA SER A 71 -15.80 -22.19 -2.64
C SER A 71 -14.48 -21.51 -2.24
N GLY A 72 -14.52 -20.62 -1.24
CA GLY A 72 -13.33 -19.95 -0.70
C GLY A 72 -13.01 -18.59 -1.33
N VAL A 73 -11.72 -18.31 -1.49
CA VAL A 73 -11.17 -17.02 -1.95
C VAL A 73 -11.46 -16.81 -3.44
N GLN A 74 -11.78 -15.57 -3.83
CA GLN A 74 -11.97 -15.22 -5.24
C GLN A 74 -10.61 -15.11 -5.94
N ASP A 75 -10.40 -15.85 -7.02
CA ASP A 75 -9.18 -15.75 -7.82
C ASP A 75 -9.36 -14.69 -8.93
N ILE A 76 -8.37 -13.81 -9.12
CA ILE A 76 -8.42 -12.77 -10.14
C ILE A 76 -8.64 -13.33 -11.57
N ARG A 77 -8.21 -14.58 -11.83
CA ARG A 77 -8.42 -15.27 -13.10
C ARG A 77 -9.87 -15.60 -13.37
N PHE A 78 -10.72 -15.63 -12.34
CA PHE A 78 -12.17 -15.77 -12.53
C PHE A 78 -12.74 -14.63 -13.36
N PHE A 79 -12.16 -13.43 -13.28
CA PHE A 79 -12.58 -12.22 -13.98
C PHE A 79 -11.85 -12.01 -15.31
N GLY A 80 -11.11 -13.02 -15.79
CA GLY A 80 -10.37 -12.96 -17.04
C GLY A 80 -9.07 -12.15 -16.98
N ALA A 81 -8.53 -11.87 -15.78
CA ALA A 81 -7.24 -11.22 -15.62
C ALA A 81 -6.12 -12.27 -15.53
N PHE A 82 -5.26 -12.28 -16.54
CA PHE A 82 -4.11 -13.18 -16.64
C PHE A 82 -2.82 -12.39 -16.79
N SER A 83 -1.71 -12.98 -16.37
CA SER A 83 -0.40 -12.37 -16.55
C SER A 83 -0.10 -12.14 -18.03
N ALA A 84 0.53 -11.02 -18.35
CA ALA A 84 0.97 -10.65 -19.69
C ALA A 84 -0.16 -10.57 -20.76
N SER A 85 -1.43 -10.45 -20.35
CA SER A 85 -2.57 -10.29 -21.27
C SER A 85 -2.86 -8.85 -21.68
N GLY A 86 -1.89 -7.95 -21.57
CA GLY A 86 -2.08 -6.49 -21.71
C GLY A 86 -2.63 -5.84 -20.44
N ASP A 87 -3.29 -4.69 -20.59
CA ASP A 87 -3.89 -3.96 -19.48
C ASP A 87 -5.14 -4.68 -18.95
N VAL A 88 -5.09 -5.04 -17.65
CA VAL A 88 -6.13 -5.80 -16.95
C VAL A 88 -6.87 -4.96 -15.89
N SER A 89 -6.75 -3.63 -15.94
CA SER A 89 -7.35 -2.74 -14.94
C SER A 89 -8.85 -2.97 -14.76
N LYS A 90 -9.58 -3.23 -15.86
CA LYS A 90 -11.04 -3.45 -15.81
C LYS A 90 -11.39 -4.74 -15.06
N GLN A 91 -10.65 -5.80 -15.32
CA GLN A 91 -10.84 -7.11 -14.71
C GLN A 91 -10.51 -7.06 -13.21
N PHE A 92 -9.43 -6.36 -12.84
CA PHE A 92 -9.10 -6.08 -11.44
C PHE A 92 -10.22 -5.29 -10.75
N GLN A 93 -10.73 -4.23 -11.38
CA GLN A 93 -11.82 -3.47 -10.78
C GLN A 93 -13.11 -4.30 -10.66
N SER A 94 -13.45 -5.14 -11.64
CA SER A 94 -14.59 -6.07 -11.51
C SER A 94 -14.42 -7.03 -10.33
N ALA A 95 -13.22 -7.57 -10.12
CA ALA A 95 -12.92 -8.45 -9.00
C ALA A 95 -13.05 -7.73 -7.64
N LEU A 96 -12.57 -6.49 -7.56
CA LEU A 96 -12.71 -5.66 -6.37
C LEU A 96 -14.18 -5.27 -6.12
N ASN A 97 -14.95 -4.98 -7.18
CA ASN A 97 -16.38 -4.70 -7.07
C ASN A 97 -17.16 -5.92 -6.53
N ALA A 98 -16.75 -7.13 -6.89
CA ALA A 98 -17.32 -8.36 -6.34
C ALA A 98 -17.01 -8.57 -4.83
N CYS A 99 -16.05 -7.82 -4.28
CA CYS A 99 -15.72 -7.76 -2.85
C CYS A 99 -16.35 -6.55 -2.14
N LYS A 100 -17.31 -5.85 -2.75
CA LYS A 100 -17.90 -4.62 -2.19
C LYS A 100 -18.55 -4.80 -0.81
N GLN A 101 -19.02 -6.01 -0.50
CA GLN A 101 -19.58 -6.37 0.82
C GLN A 101 -18.54 -7.03 1.74
N GLY A 102 -17.26 -6.79 1.49
CA GLY A 102 -16.14 -7.54 2.05
C GLY A 102 -15.83 -8.80 1.23
N GLY A 103 -14.70 -9.43 1.53
CA GLY A 103 -14.27 -10.64 0.83
C GLY A 103 -12.76 -10.77 0.74
N SER A 104 -12.31 -11.79 0.00
CA SER A 104 -10.89 -12.00 -0.26
C SER A 104 -10.65 -12.19 -1.75
N LEU A 105 -9.65 -11.47 -2.27
CA LEU A 105 -9.14 -11.55 -3.63
C LEU A 105 -7.71 -12.11 -3.62
N TYR A 106 -7.50 -13.18 -4.37
CA TYR A 106 -6.19 -13.78 -4.60
C TYR A 106 -5.65 -13.37 -5.97
N ILE A 107 -4.40 -12.92 -5.99
CA ILE A 107 -3.66 -12.53 -7.19
C ILE A 107 -2.46 -13.47 -7.32
N PRO A 108 -2.50 -14.51 -8.15
CA PRO A 108 -1.40 -15.45 -8.28
C PRO A 108 -0.16 -14.76 -8.87
N SER A 109 0.95 -15.48 -8.81
CA SER A 109 2.20 -15.10 -9.46
C SER A 109 1.98 -14.74 -10.94
N GLY A 110 2.53 -13.62 -11.37
CA GLY A 110 2.41 -13.13 -12.74
C GLY A 110 2.63 -11.62 -12.88
N HIS A 111 2.81 -11.19 -14.12
CA HIS A 111 2.95 -9.78 -14.50
C HIS A 111 1.60 -9.18 -14.94
N TYR A 112 1.04 -8.27 -14.15
CA TYR A 112 -0.25 -7.63 -14.40
C TYR A 112 -0.07 -6.14 -14.70
N THR A 113 -0.41 -5.71 -15.91
CA THR A 113 -0.37 -4.28 -16.27
C THR A 113 -1.65 -3.59 -15.83
N ILE A 114 -1.51 -2.51 -15.07
CA ILE A 114 -2.61 -1.67 -14.57
C ILE A 114 -2.37 -0.23 -15.03
N SER A 115 -3.30 0.33 -15.81
CA SER A 115 -3.25 1.73 -16.27
C SER A 115 -4.22 2.65 -15.52
N ARG A 116 -5.10 2.09 -14.69
CA ARG A 116 -6.12 2.86 -13.95
C ARG A 116 -6.04 2.61 -12.46
N PRO A 117 -6.35 3.61 -11.63
CA PRO A 117 -6.50 3.42 -10.19
C PRO A 117 -7.46 2.27 -9.87
N LEU A 118 -7.08 1.45 -8.89
CA LEU A 118 -7.88 0.36 -8.37
C LEU A 118 -8.52 0.80 -7.06
N GLU A 119 -9.85 0.68 -6.99
CA GLU A 119 -10.66 1.08 -5.86
C GLU A 119 -11.02 -0.14 -5.01
N VAL A 120 -10.51 -0.16 -3.78
CA VAL A 120 -10.65 -1.26 -2.82
C VAL A 120 -11.71 -0.92 -1.77
N TYR A 121 -12.68 -1.82 -1.58
CA TYR A 121 -13.80 -1.61 -0.68
C TYR A 121 -13.50 -2.07 0.76
N GLN A 122 -14.30 -1.55 1.69
CA GLN A 122 -14.33 -1.95 3.09
C GLN A 122 -14.33 -3.48 3.26
N GLY A 123 -13.49 -3.98 4.17
CA GLY A 123 -13.43 -5.39 4.53
C GLY A 123 -12.81 -6.30 3.46
N THR A 124 -12.20 -5.72 2.42
CA THR A 124 -11.52 -6.51 1.37
C THR A 124 -10.12 -6.93 1.83
N SER A 125 -9.80 -8.21 1.66
CA SER A 125 -8.46 -8.78 1.85
C SER A 125 -7.85 -9.15 0.49
N ILE A 126 -6.71 -8.58 0.16
CA ILE A 126 -6.01 -8.82 -1.10
C ILE A 126 -4.71 -9.54 -0.77
N THR A 127 -4.50 -10.71 -1.38
CA THR A 127 -3.32 -11.55 -1.14
C THR A 127 -2.70 -11.99 -2.46
N GLY A 128 -1.37 -11.88 -2.56
CA GLY A 128 -0.61 -12.49 -3.63
C GLY A 128 0.42 -13.51 -3.15
N ASP A 129 1.31 -13.90 -4.04
CA ASP A 129 2.36 -14.89 -3.81
C ASP A 129 3.69 -14.25 -3.35
N GLY A 130 3.75 -12.94 -3.21
CA GLY A 130 4.94 -12.18 -2.77
C GLY A 130 5.54 -11.40 -3.93
N LEU A 131 6.86 -11.46 -4.07
CA LEU A 131 7.59 -10.79 -5.15
C LEU A 131 7.13 -11.21 -6.57
N LEU A 132 6.54 -12.40 -6.69
CA LEU A 132 6.08 -12.94 -7.98
C LEU A 132 4.70 -12.42 -8.41
N SER A 133 3.90 -11.81 -7.52
CA SER A 133 2.62 -11.17 -7.89
C SER A 133 2.89 -9.71 -8.26
N GLU A 134 3.34 -9.50 -9.50
CA GLU A 134 3.83 -8.21 -10.01
C GLU A 134 2.69 -7.36 -10.58
N ILE A 135 2.48 -6.18 -9.99
CA ILE A 135 1.46 -5.20 -10.36
C ILE A 135 2.16 -4.00 -10.97
N HIS A 136 2.16 -3.91 -12.30
CA HIS A 136 2.84 -2.87 -13.07
C HIS A 136 1.91 -1.70 -13.32
N TYR A 137 2.03 -0.67 -12.49
CA TYR A 137 1.20 0.51 -12.54
C TYR A 137 1.76 1.58 -13.48
N ASN A 138 0.95 1.96 -14.47
CA ASN A 138 1.23 2.94 -15.51
C ASN A 138 0.13 4.03 -15.53
N GLY A 139 -0.39 4.40 -14.35
CA GLY A 139 -1.46 5.39 -14.23
C GLY A 139 -1.04 6.82 -14.53
N GLU A 140 -2.02 7.71 -14.59
CA GLU A 140 -1.80 9.14 -14.85
C GLU A 140 -1.17 9.87 -13.66
N ARG A 141 -0.53 11.00 -13.92
CA ARG A 141 0.02 11.87 -12.87
C ARG A 141 -1.01 12.17 -11.78
N GLY A 142 -0.58 12.11 -10.52
CA GLY A 142 -1.41 12.40 -9.35
C GLY A 142 -2.32 11.26 -8.94
N THR A 143 -2.13 10.05 -9.47
CA THR A 143 -2.94 8.86 -9.14
C THR A 143 -2.11 7.76 -8.49
N ALA A 144 -2.79 6.80 -7.86
CA ALA A 144 -2.15 5.65 -7.20
C ALA A 144 -2.72 4.32 -7.73
N CYS A 145 -1.93 3.25 -7.66
CA CYS A 145 -2.40 1.92 -8.00
C CYS A 145 -3.53 1.48 -7.07
N TRP A 146 -3.30 1.50 -5.76
CA TRP A 146 -4.27 1.05 -4.74
C TRP A 146 -4.86 2.24 -4.00
N ASN A 147 -6.20 2.31 -3.98
CA ASN A 147 -6.97 3.40 -3.37
C ASN A 147 -8.15 2.83 -2.57
N ALA A 148 -8.63 3.57 -1.58
CA ALA A 148 -9.88 3.24 -0.91
C ALA A 148 -11.06 3.73 -1.76
N ALA A 149 -11.97 2.81 -2.09
CA ALA A 149 -13.18 3.11 -2.86
C ALA A 149 -14.13 4.08 -2.14
N GLN A 150 -14.03 4.15 -0.82
CA GLN A 150 -14.83 5.00 0.05
C GLN A 150 -13.93 5.62 1.11
N ARG A 151 -14.26 6.86 1.49
CA ARG A 151 -13.46 7.68 2.41
C ARG A 151 -14.17 7.98 3.74
N SER A 152 -15.46 7.64 3.85
CA SER A 152 -16.28 7.87 5.04
C SER A 152 -17.32 6.74 5.23
N PRO A 153 -17.47 6.17 6.44
CA PRO A 153 -16.55 6.27 7.59
C PRO A 153 -15.21 5.54 7.30
N SER A 154 -14.27 5.60 8.24
CA SER A 154 -12.95 4.91 8.20
C SER A 154 -12.99 3.55 7.50
N THR A 155 -12.19 3.38 6.44
CA THR A 155 -12.18 2.16 5.63
C THR A 155 -11.03 1.23 6.05
N SER A 156 -11.36 0.04 6.56
CA SER A 156 -10.41 -1.03 6.90
C SER A 156 -10.34 -2.07 5.79
N MET A 157 -9.13 -2.37 5.35
CA MET A 157 -8.82 -3.38 4.33
C MET A 157 -7.45 -4.01 4.62
N SER A 158 -7.09 -5.07 3.88
CA SER A 158 -5.73 -5.63 4.00
C SER A 158 -5.09 -5.99 2.68
N PHE A 159 -3.79 -5.76 2.60
CA PHE A 159 -2.93 -6.08 1.46
C PHE A 159 -1.78 -6.96 1.94
N ARG A 160 -1.55 -8.10 1.28
CA ARG A 160 -0.49 -9.02 1.66
C ARG A 160 0.25 -9.58 0.46
N ARG A 161 1.58 -9.67 0.56
CA ARG A 161 2.41 -10.44 -0.39
C ARG A 161 2.19 -10.00 -1.85
N LEU A 162 2.27 -8.69 -2.10
CA LEU A 162 2.17 -8.09 -3.43
C LEU A 162 3.46 -7.38 -3.79
N ASN A 163 3.78 -7.34 -5.09
CA ASN A 163 4.88 -6.58 -5.64
C ASN A 163 4.34 -5.49 -6.56
N THR A 164 4.32 -4.23 -6.13
CA THR A 164 3.79 -3.12 -6.94
C THR A 164 4.93 -2.30 -7.54
N LEU A 165 4.96 -2.20 -8.86
CA LEU A 165 5.95 -1.46 -9.63
C LEU A 165 5.31 -0.21 -10.24
N VAL A 166 5.86 0.96 -9.91
CA VAL A 166 5.31 2.27 -10.30
C VAL A 166 6.17 2.88 -11.40
N HIS A 167 5.63 3.03 -12.61
CA HIS A 167 6.41 3.38 -13.81
C HIS A 167 6.32 4.83 -14.26
N ASN A 168 5.32 5.59 -13.78
CA ASN A 168 5.11 6.98 -14.20
C ASN A 168 5.46 7.96 -13.09
N GLN A 169 6.07 9.09 -13.45
CA GLN A 169 6.42 10.14 -12.49
C GLN A 169 5.18 10.70 -11.81
N HIS A 170 5.31 11.17 -10.57
CA HIS A 170 4.20 11.74 -9.80
C HIS A 170 3.01 10.79 -9.60
N THR A 171 3.28 9.48 -9.52
CA THR A 171 2.30 8.46 -9.19
C THR A 171 2.71 7.67 -7.96
N TYR A 172 1.78 6.90 -7.40
CA TYR A 172 1.97 6.23 -6.11
C TYR A 172 1.61 4.74 -6.18
N ALA A 173 2.23 3.91 -5.35
CA ALA A 173 1.78 2.52 -5.22
C ALA A 173 0.48 2.45 -4.41
N PHE A 174 0.48 3.04 -3.21
CA PHE A 174 -0.67 3.10 -2.32
C PHE A 174 -1.04 4.55 -2.01
N ARG A 175 -2.30 4.92 -2.24
CA ARG A 175 -2.90 6.12 -1.66
C ARG A 175 -3.72 5.71 -0.45
N LEU A 176 -3.30 6.19 0.71
CA LEU A 176 -3.83 5.80 2.01
C LEU A 176 -5.03 6.63 2.47
N THR A 177 -5.45 7.64 1.70
CA THR A 177 -6.64 8.46 2.00
C THR A 177 -7.86 7.59 2.29
N GLY A 178 -8.52 7.81 3.42
CA GLY A 178 -9.69 7.07 3.88
C GLY A 178 -9.36 5.70 4.51
N MET A 179 -8.11 5.23 4.45
CA MET A 179 -7.70 3.94 5.01
C MET A 179 -7.37 4.06 6.50
N SER A 180 -8.18 3.43 7.33
CA SER A 180 -7.95 3.36 8.78
C SER A 180 -8.15 1.95 9.30
N TYR A 181 -7.42 1.56 10.35
CA TYR A 181 -7.41 0.18 10.86
C TYR A 181 -7.05 -0.87 9.79
N SER A 182 -6.35 -0.46 8.74
CA SER A 182 -5.93 -1.33 7.64
C SER A 182 -4.62 -2.05 7.97
N ARG A 183 -4.39 -3.18 7.29
CA ARG A 183 -3.23 -4.04 7.48
C ARG A 183 -2.43 -4.20 6.19
N PHE A 184 -1.14 -3.92 6.25
CA PHE A 184 -0.20 -4.05 5.15
C PHE A 184 0.89 -5.03 5.58
N ASP A 185 1.05 -6.15 4.87
CA ASP A 185 1.95 -7.23 5.28
C ASP A 185 2.80 -7.75 4.12
N SER A 186 4.12 -7.73 4.27
CA SER A 186 5.06 -8.33 3.32
C SER A 186 4.86 -7.78 1.90
N LEU A 187 4.82 -6.45 1.80
CA LEU A 187 4.58 -5.72 0.56
C LEU A 187 5.90 -5.21 -0.01
N PHE A 188 6.06 -5.34 -1.33
CA PHE A 188 7.22 -4.85 -2.04
C PHE A 188 6.78 -3.74 -2.99
N VAL A 189 7.40 -2.58 -2.89
CA VAL A 189 7.17 -1.48 -3.83
C VAL A 189 8.46 -1.13 -4.54
N HIS A 190 8.38 -1.05 -5.87
CA HIS A 190 9.46 -0.57 -6.70
C HIS A 190 9.04 0.71 -7.43
N LEU A 191 9.71 1.80 -7.08
CA LEU A 191 9.53 3.10 -7.69
C LEU A 191 10.46 3.18 -8.90
N ARG A 192 9.93 2.98 -10.10
CA ARG A 192 10.69 2.95 -11.36
C ARG A 192 10.80 4.31 -12.03
N ALA A 193 10.16 5.33 -11.47
CA ALA A 193 10.21 6.70 -11.95
C ALA A 193 10.46 7.69 -10.80
N VAL A 194 11.08 8.82 -11.15
CA VAL A 194 11.33 9.94 -10.22
C VAL A 194 10.02 10.56 -9.72
N ASN A 195 10.08 11.24 -8.58
CA ASN A 195 8.95 11.92 -7.94
C ASN A 195 7.75 10.99 -7.68
N THR A 196 7.99 9.76 -7.24
CA THR A 196 6.95 8.78 -6.90
C THR A 196 7.02 8.39 -5.44
N SER A 197 5.90 7.91 -4.87
CA SER A 197 5.87 7.50 -3.46
C SER A 197 5.29 6.10 -3.29
N ALA A 198 5.84 5.31 -2.37
CA ALA A 198 5.33 3.97 -2.13
C ALA A 198 4.03 4.00 -1.31
N TYR A 199 4.07 4.61 -0.13
CA TYR A 199 2.93 4.70 0.78
C TYR A 199 2.55 6.17 1.00
N TYR A 200 1.69 6.68 0.11
CA TYR A 200 1.30 8.08 0.06
C TYR A 200 0.04 8.33 0.92
N GLY A 201 0.20 9.08 2.01
CA GLY A 201 -0.89 9.49 2.89
C GLY A 201 -1.01 11.02 2.92
N PRO A 202 -1.86 11.64 2.09
CA PRO A 202 -1.99 13.08 2.05
C PRO A 202 -2.61 13.63 3.33
N SER A 203 -2.29 14.89 3.64
CA SER A 203 -2.71 15.58 4.85
C SER A 203 -4.04 16.33 4.63
N ASN A 204 -5.12 15.64 4.23
CA ASN A 204 -6.32 16.29 3.70
C ASN A 204 -7.59 16.17 4.58
N GLY A 205 -7.44 15.76 5.84
CA GLY A 205 -8.56 15.53 6.76
C GLY A 205 -9.27 14.17 6.60
N GLU A 206 -8.94 13.41 5.56
CA GLU A 206 -9.29 11.99 5.39
C GLU A 206 -8.03 11.12 5.57
N SER A 207 -7.09 11.59 6.39
CA SER A 207 -5.75 11.02 6.53
C SER A 207 -5.81 9.60 7.12
N PRO A 208 -4.85 8.72 6.79
CA PRO A 208 -4.80 7.37 7.33
C PRO A 208 -4.49 7.32 8.82
N TYR A 209 -5.32 6.60 9.57
CA TYR A 209 -5.17 6.45 11.02
C TYR A 209 -5.15 4.98 11.46
N TYR A 210 -4.36 4.67 12.49
CA TYR A 210 -4.38 3.36 13.16
C TYR A 210 -4.02 2.16 12.25
N ASN A 211 -3.31 2.40 11.15
CA ASN A 211 -2.88 1.34 10.26
C ASN A 211 -1.64 0.64 10.80
N VAL A 212 -1.45 -0.62 10.41
CA VAL A 212 -0.26 -1.39 10.76
C VAL A 212 0.41 -1.93 9.49
N PHE A 213 1.69 -1.59 9.35
CA PHE A 213 2.57 -2.04 8.28
C PHE A 213 3.59 -3.02 8.87
N ILE A 214 3.71 -4.21 8.29
CA ILE A 214 4.65 -5.25 8.70
C ILE A 214 5.44 -5.65 7.47
N ASN A 215 6.77 -5.58 7.53
CA ASN A 215 7.67 -5.93 6.42
C ASN A 215 7.24 -5.27 5.09
N CYS A 216 7.05 -3.95 5.12
CA CYS A 216 6.67 -3.16 3.95
C CYS A 216 7.93 -2.47 3.38
N HIS A 217 8.24 -2.76 2.13
CA HIS A 217 9.49 -2.40 1.48
C HIS A 217 9.26 -1.37 0.36
N ALA A 218 10.24 -0.51 0.13
CA ALA A 218 10.25 0.42 -1.00
C ALA A 218 11.67 0.58 -1.56
N SER A 219 11.81 0.51 -2.87
CA SER A 219 13.09 0.71 -3.57
C SER A 219 12.92 1.74 -4.67
N GLY A 220 13.70 2.82 -4.59
CA GLY A 220 13.74 3.89 -5.57
C GLY A 220 14.48 3.54 -6.87
N PRO A 221 14.45 4.43 -7.87
CA PRO A 221 15.14 4.22 -9.15
C PRO A 221 16.67 4.40 -9.04
N GLY A 222 17.21 4.71 -7.87
CA GLY A 222 18.60 5.12 -7.68
C GLY A 222 18.81 6.61 -7.99
N SER A 223 20.07 7.06 -7.93
CA SER A 223 20.53 8.46 -8.04
C SER A 223 20.27 9.36 -6.82
N ASP A 224 21.13 10.37 -6.69
CA ASP A 224 21.25 11.27 -5.54
C ASP A 224 20.10 12.29 -5.36
N SER A 225 19.13 12.36 -6.27
CA SER A 225 18.01 13.33 -6.18
C SER A 225 16.85 12.90 -7.07
N ASN A 226 16.18 11.80 -6.73
CA ASN A 226 15.11 11.24 -7.54
C ASN A 226 13.70 11.67 -7.11
N GLY A 227 13.56 12.49 -6.08
CA GLY A 227 12.29 12.96 -5.53
C GLY A 227 11.38 11.88 -4.97
N CYS A 228 11.85 10.63 -4.87
CA CYS A 228 11.03 9.51 -4.42
C CYS A 228 10.97 9.45 -2.90
N VAL A 229 9.83 8.98 -2.39
CA VAL A 229 9.60 8.85 -0.94
C VAL A 229 9.06 7.46 -0.61
N GLY A 230 9.64 6.79 0.38
CA GLY A 230 9.14 5.50 0.85
C GLY A 230 7.75 5.64 1.50
N PHE A 231 7.73 6.13 2.74
CA PHE A 231 6.51 6.54 3.41
C PHE A 231 6.35 8.05 3.31
N ASP A 232 5.36 8.50 2.54
CA ASP A 232 5.11 9.91 2.26
C ASP A 232 3.85 10.37 3.01
N TRP A 233 4.04 10.66 4.29
CA TRP A 233 2.98 11.09 5.21
C TRP A 233 3.07 12.60 5.44
N GLY A 234 3.07 13.34 4.33
CA GLY A 234 3.14 14.79 4.30
C GLY A 234 1.93 15.43 3.62
N ALA A 235 1.73 16.70 3.94
CA ALA A 235 0.85 17.61 3.24
C ALA A 235 1.45 17.96 1.87
N HIS A 236 0.78 17.50 0.82
CA HIS A 236 0.98 17.98 -0.55
C HIS A 236 -0.16 18.92 -0.97
N ASP A 237 -1.02 19.26 -0.02
CA ASP A 237 -2.18 20.11 -0.12
C ASP A 237 -2.29 21.04 1.10
N ASP A 238 -3.24 21.96 1.05
CA ASP A 238 -3.44 22.99 2.08
C ASP A 238 -4.18 22.43 3.32
N GLY A 239 -3.96 21.19 3.74
CA GLY A 239 -4.59 20.67 4.97
C GLY A 239 -3.74 20.84 6.21
N ASP A 240 -4.33 20.60 7.37
CA ASP A 240 -3.69 20.68 8.70
C ASP A 240 -3.61 19.33 9.43
N LEU A 241 -4.21 18.27 8.87
CA LEU A 241 -4.27 16.92 9.46
C LEU A 241 -3.45 15.90 8.69
N ALA A 242 -2.43 15.31 9.31
CA ALA A 242 -1.55 14.32 8.69
C ALA A 242 -1.78 12.88 9.24
N PRO A 243 -1.21 11.83 8.61
CA PRO A 243 -1.28 10.45 9.10
C PRO A 243 -0.83 10.28 10.56
N ASN A 244 -1.74 9.84 11.44
CA ASN A 244 -1.47 9.71 12.88
C ASN A 244 -1.67 8.29 13.39
N ALA A 245 -0.99 7.95 14.49
CA ALA A 245 -1.16 6.70 15.22
C ALA A 245 -0.98 5.43 14.36
N ASN A 246 -0.18 5.49 13.29
CA ASN A 246 0.19 4.34 12.49
C ASN A 246 1.40 3.63 13.09
N GLN A 247 1.53 2.32 12.81
CA GLN A 247 2.64 1.51 13.30
C GLN A 247 3.35 0.84 12.12
N VAL A 248 4.67 0.93 12.06
CA VAL A 248 5.52 0.29 11.04
C VAL A 248 6.50 -0.63 11.72
N PHE A 249 6.42 -1.92 11.41
CA PHE A 249 7.29 -2.98 11.93
C PHE A 249 8.12 -3.58 10.79
N GLY A 250 9.42 -3.34 10.82
CA GLY A 250 10.35 -3.80 9.79
C GLY A 250 10.17 -3.07 8.46
N GLY A 251 10.67 -3.70 7.40
CA GLY A 251 10.72 -3.11 6.06
C GLY A 251 12.08 -2.53 5.72
N HIS A 252 12.44 -2.65 4.43
CA HIS A 252 13.67 -2.12 3.87
C HIS A 252 13.32 -1.03 2.87
N ILE A 253 13.85 0.17 3.10
CA ILE A 253 13.65 1.34 2.26
C ILE A 253 14.99 1.76 1.69
N ASN A 254 15.13 1.77 0.37
CA ASN A 254 16.40 2.08 -0.26
C ASN A 254 16.29 2.93 -1.51
N SER A 255 17.39 3.60 -1.87
CA SER A 255 17.56 4.31 -3.14
C SER A 255 16.50 5.40 -3.40
N VAL A 256 15.90 5.95 -2.35
CA VAL A 256 14.90 7.03 -2.40
C VAL A 256 15.48 8.31 -1.79
N ASP A 257 14.94 9.47 -2.14
CA ASP A 257 15.36 10.73 -1.51
C ASP A 257 15.01 10.74 -0.03
N ILE A 258 13.79 10.36 0.33
CA ILE A 258 13.34 10.34 1.73
C ILE A 258 12.76 8.97 2.06
N ALA A 259 13.30 8.28 3.06
CA ALA A 259 12.76 6.98 3.46
C ALA A 259 11.38 7.13 4.11
N VAL A 260 11.27 8.07 5.06
CA VAL A 260 10.04 8.39 5.78
C VAL A 260 9.91 9.90 5.92
N ARG A 261 8.88 10.49 5.30
CA ARG A 261 8.38 11.83 5.62
C ARG A 261 7.17 11.67 6.53
N CYS A 262 7.20 12.32 7.70
CA CYS A 262 6.13 12.22 8.68
C CYS A 262 5.76 13.60 9.23
N GLN A 263 4.56 14.06 8.88
CA GLN A 263 3.96 15.29 9.41
C GLN A 263 2.88 15.06 10.47
N GLY A 264 2.58 13.79 10.74
CA GLY A 264 1.63 13.41 11.78
C GLY A 264 2.29 13.02 13.10
N THR A 265 1.45 12.65 14.07
CA THR A 265 1.80 12.41 15.47
C THR A 265 1.38 11.02 15.93
N GLY A 266 2.05 10.52 16.96
CA GLY A 266 1.79 9.22 17.59
C GLY A 266 2.16 8.03 16.72
N ASN A 267 2.92 8.22 15.64
CA ASN A 267 3.37 7.12 14.80
C ASN A 267 4.57 6.42 15.45
N ILE A 268 4.60 5.09 15.28
CA ILE A 268 5.66 4.23 15.82
C ILE A 268 6.35 3.51 14.66
N PHE A 269 7.67 3.62 14.61
CA PHE A 269 8.52 2.93 13.65
C PHE A 269 9.46 1.99 14.40
N HIS A 270 9.49 0.72 14.02
CA HIS A 270 10.25 -0.30 14.73
C HIS A 270 11.01 -1.20 13.75
N GLY A 271 12.33 -1.26 13.87
CA GLY A 271 13.19 -2.22 13.15
C GLY A 271 13.30 -1.98 11.64
N GLN A 272 13.08 -0.73 11.18
CA GLN A 272 13.25 -0.40 9.77
C GLN A 272 14.73 -0.45 9.37
N VAL A 273 14.98 -0.76 8.10
CA VAL A 273 16.31 -0.81 7.48
C VAL A 273 16.36 0.20 6.35
N PHE A 274 17.27 1.18 6.42
CA PHE A 274 17.45 2.19 5.37
C PHE A 274 18.80 2.08 4.67
N GLU A 275 18.82 2.22 3.35
CA GLU A 275 20.05 2.09 2.57
C GLU A 275 20.10 3.09 1.40
N MET A 276 21.19 3.85 1.26
CA MET A 276 21.39 4.81 0.15
C MET A 276 20.20 5.79 0.01
N VAL A 277 19.89 6.50 1.10
CA VAL A 277 18.84 7.52 1.13
C VAL A 277 19.42 8.90 1.40
N ASN A 278 18.84 9.97 0.87
CA ASN A 278 19.29 11.32 1.24
C ASN A 278 18.85 11.67 2.67
N VAL A 279 17.60 11.34 3.01
CA VAL A 279 17.04 11.53 4.35
C VAL A 279 16.40 10.23 4.82
N GLY A 280 16.76 9.77 6.03
CA GLY A 280 16.09 8.66 6.70
C GLY A 280 14.69 9.06 7.15
N TYR A 281 14.60 9.67 8.34
CA TYR A 281 13.35 10.24 8.87
C TYR A 281 13.33 11.75 8.73
N GLU A 282 12.33 12.29 8.03
CA GLU A 282 12.00 13.71 7.98
C GLU A 282 10.74 13.98 8.81
N PHE A 283 10.89 14.68 9.93
CA PHE A 283 9.78 15.12 10.78
C PHE A 283 9.50 16.61 10.55
N ASP A 284 8.27 16.92 10.19
CA ASP A 284 7.82 18.28 9.90
C ASP A 284 6.38 18.49 10.37
N LEU A 285 5.78 19.65 10.13
CA LEU A 285 4.35 19.89 10.29
C LEU A 285 3.70 20.15 8.92
N PRO A 286 2.38 19.94 8.77
CA PRO A 286 1.65 20.55 7.68
C PRO A 286 1.88 22.06 7.67
N ALA A 287 2.05 22.68 6.50
CA ALA A 287 2.42 24.09 6.40
C ALA A 287 1.43 25.03 7.13
N LYS A 288 0.14 24.70 7.11
CA LYS A 288 -0.90 25.44 7.87
C LYS A 288 -0.69 25.45 9.38
N ARG A 289 0.04 24.48 9.93
CA ARG A 289 0.33 24.38 11.36
C ARG A 289 1.58 25.14 11.80
N TYR A 290 2.38 25.70 10.88
CA TYR A 290 3.58 26.47 11.22
C TYR A 290 3.28 27.72 12.04
N THR A 291 2.09 28.29 11.89
CA THR A 291 1.62 29.48 12.63
C THR A 291 0.40 29.21 13.50
N ALA A 292 -0.04 27.95 13.57
CA ALA A 292 -1.19 27.57 14.40
C ALA A 292 -0.85 27.66 15.90
N VAL A 293 -1.86 27.85 16.74
CA VAL A 293 -1.70 27.87 18.21
C VAL A 293 -1.31 26.48 18.72
N GLN A 294 -1.92 25.43 18.19
CA GLN A 294 -1.61 24.04 18.53
C GLN A 294 -0.59 23.44 17.56
N GLN A 295 0.68 23.65 17.87
CA GLN A 295 1.81 23.09 17.13
C GLN A 295 2.29 21.78 17.76
N GLY A 296 3.08 21.07 16.97
CA GLY A 296 3.85 19.93 17.45
C GLY A 296 3.27 18.58 17.13
N ILE A 297 4.19 17.63 16.99
CA ILE A 297 3.97 16.21 16.77
C ILE A 297 5.00 15.47 17.60
N SER A 298 4.68 14.24 18.01
CA SER A 298 5.62 13.34 18.70
C SER A 298 5.56 11.97 18.07
N ASN A 299 6.71 11.39 17.71
CA ASN A 299 6.78 10.06 17.09
C ASN A 299 7.94 9.25 17.67
N ASP A 300 7.83 7.93 17.59
CA ASP A 300 8.82 7.01 18.15
C ASP A 300 9.51 6.18 17.07
N VAL A 301 10.83 6.02 17.18
CA VAL A 301 11.66 5.20 16.31
C VAL A 301 12.50 4.25 17.16
N PHE A 302 12.39 2.94 16.94
CA PHE A 302 13.16 1.95 17.69
C PHE A 302 13.85 0.95 16.77
N GLY A 303 15.10 0.60 17.08
CA GLY A 303 15.86 -0.41 16.35
C GLY A 303 16.20 -0.07 14.90
N LEU A 304 16.31 1.21 14.52
CA LEU A 304 16.68 1.59 13.15
C LEU A 304 18.07 1.03 12.78
N TYR A 305 18.15 0.34 11.65
CA TYR A 305 19.40 0.07 10.95
C TYR A 305 19.53 1.00 9.74
N SER A 306 20.68 1.64 9.54
CA SER A 306 20.89 2.47 8.35
C SER A 306 22.32 2.43 7.81
N GLU A 307 22.44 2.36 6.49
CA GLU A 307 23.69 2.53 5.76
C GLU A 307 23.54 3.62 4.69
N TYR A 308 24.55 4.49 4.58
CA TYR A 308 24.62 5.51 3.51
C TYR A 308 23.40 6.44 3.46
N ALA A 309 22.78 6.72 4.62
CA ALA A 309 21.80 7.79 4.74
C ALA A 309 22.54 9.13 4.92
N LYS A 310 22.41 10.11 4.00
CA LYS A 310 23.13 11.39 4.18
C LYS A 310 22.73 12.09 5.48
N ILE A 311 21.43 12.23 5.73
CA ILE A 311 20.87 12.70 7.00
C ILE A 311 19.98 11.59 7.59
N VAL A 312 20.31 11.07 8.76
CA VAL A 312 19.54 9.96 9.36
C VAL A 312 18.21 10.48 9.93
N PHE A 313 18.26 11.57 10.69
CA PHE A 313 17.10 12.25 11.26
C PHE A 313 17.12 13.73 10.89
N HIS A 314 16.04 14.23 10.31
CA HIS A 314 15.86 15.62 9.93
C HIS A 314 14.60 16.19 10.59
N GLN A 315 14.78 17.09 11.55
CA GLN A 315 13.68 17.84 12.15
C GLN A 315 13.57 19.20 11.44
N LYS A 316 12.51 19.35 10.64
CA LYS A 316 12.25 20.52 9.80
C LYS A 316 11.64 21.69 10.59
N HIS A 317 10.86 21.38 11.62
CA HIS A 317 10.19 22.37 12.47
C HIS A 317 10.53 22.12 13.96
N PRO A 318 10.81 23.18 14.76
CA PRO A 318 11.32 23.03 16.13
C PRO A 318 10.36 22.35 17.12
N THR A 319 9.07 22.23 16.79
CA THR A 319 8.05 21.56 17.63
C THR A 319 7.79 20.10 17.23
N CYS A 320 8.54 19.56 16.25
CA CYS A 320 8.49 18.15 15.90
C CYS A 320 9.40 17.36 16.83
N TYR A 321 8.82 16.69 17.82
CA TYR A 321 9.54 15.90 18.81
C TYR A 321 9.62 14.43 18.38
N PHE A 322 10.68 13.75 18.81
CA PHE A 322 10.79 12.31 18.61
C PHE A 322 11.65 11.66 19.69
N VAL A 323 11.36 10.38 19.95
CA VAL A 323 12.25 9.48 20.67
C VAL A 323 12.78 8.45 19.68
N ALA A 324 14.09 8.33 19.59
CA ALA A 324 14.75 7.47 18.62
C ALA A 324 15.83 6.60 19.28
N GLN A 325 15.82 5.31 18.97
CA GLN A 325 16.90 4.37 19.25
C GLN A 325 17.32 3.67 17.96
N THR A 326 18.60 3.71 17.63
CA THR A 326 19.16 2.99 16.47
C THR A 326 19.87 1.72 16.92
N SER A 327 19.92 0.73 16.03
CA SER A 327 20.71 -0.51 16.22
C SER A 327 22.10 -0.37 15.61
N MET A 328 22.21 0.19 14.40
CA MET A 328 23.49 0.49 13.75
C MET A 328 23.27 1.53 12.65
N VAL A 329 24.16 2.52 12.60
CA VAL A 329 24.15 3.54 11.55
C VAL A 329 25.57 3.73 11.03
N THR A 330 25.77 3.56 9.71
CA THR A 330 27.06 3.74 9.03
C THR A 330 26.93 4.51 7.72
N GLY A 331 28.04 5.05 7.21
CA GLY A 331 28.08 5.74 5.92
C GLY A 331 27.27 7.04 5.84
N HIS A 332 26.82 7.60 6.97
CA HIS A 332 26.03 8.82 7.01
C HIS A 332 26.89 10.10 7.08
N ASP A 333 26.36 11.22 6.60
CA ASP A 333 27.01 12.53 6.74
C ASP A 333 26.63 13.20 8.07
N LYS A 334 25.34 13.12 8.44
CA LYS A 334 24.80 13.67 9.69
C LYS A 334 23.83 12.71 10.35
N MET A 335 24.05 12.49 11.64
CA MET A 335 23.12 11.72 12.47
C MET A 335 21.81 12.47 12.72
N LEU A 336 21.88 13.78 13.02
CA LEU A 336 20.71 14.63 13.28
C LEU A 336 20.94 16.04 12.73
N GLU A 337 20.01 16.50 11.90
CA GLU A 337 19.84 17.90 11.53
C GLU A 337 18.53 18.42 12.15
N ALA A 338 18.60 19.39 13.06
CA ALA A 338 17.44 19.85 13.83
C ALA A 338 17.38 21.37 13.98
N LYS A 339 16.15 21.91 14.05
CA LYS A 339 15.87 23.32 14.36
C LYS A 339 15.84 23.57 15.86
N SER A 340 15.34 22.61 16.64
CA SER A 340 15.46 22.55 18.10
C SER A 340 15.76 21.12 18.52
N LYS A 341 16.58 20.96 19.56
CA LYS A 341 16.83 19.64 20.18
C LYS A 341 15.99 19.42 21.42
N ASP A 342 15.18 20.41 21.79
CA ASP A 342 14.34 20.36 22.99
C ASP A 342 13.32 19.24 22.83
N ASN A 343 13.15 18.45 23.89
CA ASN A 343 12.20 17.32 23.95
C ASN A 343 12.47 16.17 22.95
N CYS A 344 13.59 16.18 22.23
CA CYS A 344 14.01 15.06 21.39
C CYS A 344 15.01 14.16 22.14
N VAL A 345 14.81 12.85 22.09
CA VAL A 345 15.74 11.86 22.67
C VAL A 345 16.28 10.98 21.55
N LEU A 346 17.60 10.93 21.37
CA LEU A 346 18.25 10.08 20.37
C LEU A 346 19.34 9.23 21.00
N LEU A 347 19.18 7.92 20.94
CA LEU A 347 20.14 6.90 21.39
C LEU A 347 20.72 6.20 20.16
N SER A 348 22.03 6.32 19.94
CA SER A 348 22.67 5.74 18.76
C SER A 348 23.92 4.93 19.08
N SER A 349 23.90 3.66 18.69
CA SER A 349 25.04 2.73 18.75
C SER A 349 25.88 2.80 17.49
N HIS A 350 27.20 2.90 17.64
CA HIS A 350 28.14 3.02 16.52
C HIS A 350 29.42 2.18 16.74
N SER A 351 30.09 1.84 15.64
CA SER A 351 31.36 1.06 15.64
C SER A 351 32.62 1.88 15.98
N GLY A 352 32.49 3.16 16.35
CA GLY A 352 33.57 3.97 16.92
C GLY A 352 34.71 4.38 15.97
N GLN A 353 34.65 4.05 14.68
CA GLN A 353 35.76 4.27 13.73
C GLN A 353 35.97 5.74 13.31
N LEU A 354 34.94 6.60 13.41
CA LEU A 354 35.07 8.03 13.12
C LEU A 354 34.69 8.87 14.36
N PRO A 355 35.40 9.96 14.70
CA PRO A 355 35.10 10.80 15.87
C PRO A 355 33.68 11.38 15.89
N MET A 356 33.11 11.72 14.72
CA MET A 356 31.71 12.17 14.60
C MET A 356 30.69 11.05 14.86
N ASN A 357 31.14 9.79 14.83
CA ASN A 357 30.34 8.59 14.96
C ASN A 357 30.53 7.94 16.35
N ARG A 358 31.06 8.66 17.35
CA ARG A 358 31.12 8.15 18.72
C ARG A 358 29.73 8.25 19.33
N SER A 359 29.25 7.18 19.98
CA SER A 359 27.97 7.19 20.70
C SER A 359 27.93 8.38 21.64
N PHE A 360 27.09 9.34 21.29
CA PHE A 360 26.97 10.59 22.01
C PHE A 360 25.67 10.50 22.81
N PHE A 361 25.77 10.31 24.12
CA PHE A 361 24.71 10.79 25.00
C PHE A 361 24.75 12.32 24.92
N GLN A 362 24.13 12.94 23.91
CA GLN A 362 23.74 14.35 24.07
C GLN A 362 22.60 14.32 25.08
N LYS A 363 22.91 14.58 26.34
CA LYS A 363 21.89 14.87 27.34
C LYS A 363 21.27 16.22 26.98
N ALA A 364 20.34 16.25 26.03
CA ALA A 364 19.44 17.37 25.80
C ALA A 364 18.25 17.18 26.75
N VAL A 365 18.50 17.31 28.06
CA VAL A 365 17.44 17.29 29.05
C VAL A 365 17.64 18.51 29.95
N GLU A 366 17.11 19.65 29.52
CA GLU A 366 16.70 20.69 30.45
C GLU A 366 15.25 20.38 30.83
N PHE A 367 15.05 19.86 32.05
CA PHE A 367 13.72 19.83 32.65
C PHE A 367 13.38 21.27 33.08
N ASN A 368 12.50 21.93 32.35
CA ASN A 368 11.69 22.97 32.96
C ASN A 368 10.59 22.24 33.76
N PRO A 369 10.54 22.37 35.09
CA PRO A 369 9.45 21.81 35.87
C PRO A 369 8.13 22.34 35.32
N LEU A 370 7.13 21.47 35.19
CA LEU A 370 5.75 21.93 35.01
C LEU A 370 5.36 22.66 36.29
N GLU A 371 5.26 23.98 36.24
CA GLU A 371 4.59 24.76 37.27
C GLU A 371 3.09 24.54 37.11
N PHE A 372 2.50 23.86 38.09
CA PHE A 372 1.05 23.78 38.23
C PHE A 372 0.62 24.93 39.15
N ASP A 373 -0.30 25.77 38.68
CA ASP A 373 -0.94 26.82 39.49
C ASP A 373 -1.71 26.24 40.70
#